data_AF-A0A3P8X383-F1
#
_entry.id   AF-A0A3P8X383-F1
#
_cell.length_a   1.000
_cell.length_b   1.000
_cell.length_c   1.000
_cell.angle_alpha   90.00
_cell.angle_beta   90.00
_cell.angle_gamma   90.00
#
_symmetry.space_group_name_H-M   'P 1'
#
loop_
_entity.id
_entity.type
_entity.pdbx_description
1 polymer ?
#
loop_
_entity_poly.entity_id
_entity_poly.type
_entity_poly.pdbx_seq_one_letter_code
_entity_poly.pdbx_strand_id
1 'polypeptide(L)'
;MERKMEGSTVRDVDTGGETGGEDVLVGNVNKLMVSPPGYSGPQRKGHLIFDACFESGNLGRVDYISEFEFDLFIRPDTCNPRFRVWFNFTVENVRETQRVIFNVVNFSKTKSLYRDGMSPVVKSTSRPKWQRLPAKNVYYYRCPDHRRNYVMSFAFCFDREEDVYQFSYCYPYTYSRLQHYLASLERRNLSYLQREQLGLSVQQRRLDLLTITNPGCPVMSHCIYGGCYEPPTSRQLLCFNMSNITDTGTRNVYSSGNLPVLCTAPLPSAEVCDFVSTFVGLQC
;
A
#
# COMPACT_ATOMS: atom_id res chain seq x y z
N MET A 1 45.50 -24.13 -52.63
CA MET A 1 44.79 -24.64 -51.45
C MET A 1 45.68 -24.36 -50.24
N GLU A 2 45.06 -24.12 -49.09
CA GLU A 2 45.66 -23.80 -47.79
C GLU A 2 45.84 -22.33 -47.42
N ARG A 3 45.37 -22.05 -46.21
CA ARG A 3 45.14 -20.79 -45.52
C ARG A 3 46.31 -20.49 -44.58
N LYS A 4 46.54 -19.21 -44.27
CA LYS A 4 46.86 -18.64 -42.93
C LYS A 4 46.84 -17.11 -43.07
N MET A 5 45.81 -16.43 -42.58
CA MET A 5 45.68 -15.81 -41.23
C MET A 5 46.75 -14.75 -40.94
N GLU A 6 46.38 -13.48 -41.14
CA GLU A 6 46.90 -12.33 -40.39
C GLU A 6 45.78 -11.82 -39.46
N GLY A 7 46.00 -11.95 -38.15
CA GLY A 7 45.44 -11.04 -37.14
C GLY A 7 46.49 -9.96 -36.85
N SER A 8 46.22 -8.82 -36.23
CA SER A 8 45.13 -8.40 -35.36
C SER A 8 45.28 -6.87 -35.19
N THR A 9 44.20 -6.11 -35.30
CA THR A 9 44.07 -4.85 -34.54
C THR A 9 42.66 -4.78 -33.96
N VAL A 10 42.62 -4.74 -32.64
CA VAL A 10 41.45 -4.65 -31.79
C VAL A 10 40.80 -3.27 -31.98
N ARG A 11 39.50 -3.24 -32.25
CA ARG A 11 38.63 -2.09 -31.99
C ARG A 11 37.41 -2.60 -31.26
N ASP A 12 37.24 -2.10 -30.03
CA ASP A 12 36.09 -2.35 -29.18
C ASP A 12 34.79 -2.00 -29.91
N VAL A 13 33.90 -2.98 -30.03
CA VAL A 13 32.53 -2.77 -30.51
C VAL A 13 31.66 -2.57 -29.28
N ASP A 14 31.30 -1.31 -29.06
CA ASP A 14 30.30 -0.85 -28.12
C ASP A 14 28.97 -1.56 -28.43
N THR A 15 28.53 -2.43 -27.51
CA THR A 15 27.28 -3.18 -27.65
C THR A 15 26.16 -2.26 -27.20
N GLY A 16 25.50 -1.63 -28.18
CA GLY A 16 24.30 -0.84 -27.97
C GLY A 16 23.27 -1.60 -27.15
N GLY A 17 22.99 -1.08 -25.95
CA GLY A 17 21.88 -1.53 -25.13
C GLY A 17 20.58 -1.20 -25.84
N GLU A 18 19.92 -2.23 -26.38
CA GLU A 18 18.53 -2.14 -26.82
C GLU A 18 17.66 -1.83 -25.59
N THR A 19 17.31 -0.56 -25.45
CA THR A 19 16.26 -0.09 -24.54
C THR A 19 14.91 -0.56 -25.06
N GLY A 20 14.58 -1.83 -24.81
CA GLY A 20 13.23 -2.35 -24.95
C GLY A 20 12.29 -1.49 -24.11
N GLY A 21 11.44 -0.72 -24.80
CA GLY A 21 10.64 0.37 -24.26
C GLY A 21 10.05 0.05 -22.89
N GLU A 22 10.56 0.70 -21.86
CA GLU A 22 9.77 0.93 -20.66
C GLU A 22 8.66 1.88 -21.08
N ASP A 23 7.49 1.33 -21.44
CA ASP A 23 6.26 2.12 -21.51
C ASP A 23 6.17 2.88 -20.18
N VAL A 24 6.41 4.18 -20.24
CA VAL A 24 6.29 5.05 -19.08
C VAL A 24 4.85 4.92 -18.62
N LEU A 25 4.62 4.29 -17.47
CA LEU A 25 3.28 4.15 -16.90
C LEU A 25 2.78 5.53 -16.49
N VAL A 26 2.09 6.21 -17.41
CA VAL A 26 1.55 7.56 -17.20
C VAL A 26 0.22 7.47 -16.46
N GLY A 27 0.29 7.48 -15.13
CA GLY A 27 -0.91 7.59 -14.28
C GLY A 27 -1.64 6.27 -14.00
N ASN A 28 -2.68 6.35 -13.18
CA ASN A 28 -3.47 5.19 -12.78
C ASN A 28 -4.42 4.76 -13.91
N VAL A 29 -4.70 3.46 -13.98
CA VAL A 29 -5.82 2.95 -14.77
C VAL A 29 -7.13 3.59 -14.31
N ASN A 30 -7.98 3.95 -15.26
CA ASN A 30 -9.27 4.58 -15.02
C ASN A 30 -10.33 3.84 -15.83
N LYS A 31 -11.17 3.05 -15.13
CA LYS A 31 -12.22 2.22 -15.75
C LYS A 31 -11.74 1.45 -16.98
N LEU A 32 -10.54 0.87 -16.88
CA LEU A 32 -9.91 0.07 -17.94
C LEU A 32 -10.61 -1.28 -18.04
N MET A 33 -11.42 -1.46 -19.08
CA MET A 33 -11.94 -2.77 -19.44
C MET A 33 -10.86 -3.61 -20.11
N VAL A 34 -10.65 -4.82 -19.61
CA VAL A 34 -9.72 -5.77 -20.19
C VAL A 34 -10.50 -6.91 -20.82
N SER A 35 -10.36 -7.06 -22.14
CA SER A 35 -11.00 -8.10 -22.94
C SER A 35 -9.95 -8.96 -23.65
N PRO A 36 -10.28 -10.21 -24.02
CA PRO A 36 -9.37 -11.06 -24.78
C PRO A 36 -8.90 -10.36 -26.09
N PRO A 37 -7.63 -10.52 -26.49
CA PRO A 37 -7.13 -9.97 -27.74
C PRO A 37 -7.99 -10.41 -28.94
N GLY A 38 -8.38 -9.46 -29.79
CA GLY A 38 -9.22 -9.73 -30.96
C GLY A 38 -10.72 -9.88 -30.69
N TYR A 39 -11.17 -9.72 -29.44
CA TYR A 39 -12.60 -9.69 -29.14
C TYR A 39 -13.24 -8.36 -29.59
N SER A 40 -14.24 -8.45 -30.46
CA SER A 40 -15.00 -7.30 -30.99
C SER A 40 -16.51 -7.34 -30.67
N GLY A 41 -16.93 -8.28 -29.81
CA GLY A 41 -18.33 -8.42 -29.42
C GLY A 41 -18.80 -7.38 -28.39
N PRO A 42 -20.09 -7.44 -28.01
CA PRO A 42 -20.62 -6.58 -26.95
C PRO A 42 -19.96 -6.89 -25.61
N GLN A 43 -19.96 -5.92 -24.69
CA GLN A 43 -19.43 -6.14 -23.34
C GLN A 43 -20.21 -7.27 -22.65
N ARG A 44 -19.49 -8.20 -22.03
CA ARG A 44 -20.06 -9.32 -21.28
C ARG A 44 -19.58 -9.30 -19.84
N LYS A 45 -20.39 -9.87 -18.95
CA LYS A 45 -19.97 -10.16 -17.58
C LYS A 45 -18.73 -11.05 -17.61
N GLY A 46 -17.76 -10.69 -16.79
CA GLY A 46 -16.45 -11.33 -16.71
C GLY A 46 -15.34 -10.64 -17.50
N HIS A 47 -15.66 -9.66 -18.35
CA HIS A 47 -14.66 -8.72 -18.89
C HIS A 47 -14.33 -7.69 -17.82
N LEU A 48 -13.33 -8.01 -17.00
CA LEU A 48 -13.01 -7.23 -15.81
C LEU A 48 -12.71 -5.78 -16.17
N ILE A 49 -13.26 -4.87 -15.36
CA ILE A 49 -12.98 -3.43 -15.45
C ILE A 49 -12.15 -3.05 -14.23
N PHE A 50 -10.93 -2.57 -14.47
CA PHE A 50 -9.99 -2.14 -13.43
C PHE A 50 -10.03 -0.63 -13.28
N ASP A 51 -10.08 -0.16 -12.04
CA ASP A 51 -9.97 1.25 -11.73
C ASP A 51 -9.08 1.49 -10.52
N ALA A 52 -8.20 2.49 -10.62
CA ALA A 52 -7.37 2.98 -9.53
C ALA A 52 -7.36 4.53 -9.48
N CYS A 53 -8.28 5.19 -10.18
CA CYS A 53 -8.38 6.64 -10.25
C CYS A 53 -9.14 7.22 -9.03
N PHE A 54 -8.68 6.89 -7.83
CA PHE A 54 -9.27 7.35 -6.57
C PHE A 54 -8.19 7.62 -5.51
N GLU A 55 -8.59 8.21 -4.38
CA GLU A 55 -7.67 8.53 -3.29
C GLU A 55 -6.94 7.27 -2.78
N SER A 56 -5.61 7.31 -2.68
CA SER A 56 -4.73 6.17 -2.36
C SER A 56 -4.67 5.04 -3.42
N GLY A 57 -5.35 5.19 -4.56
CA GLY A 57 -5.29 4.24 -5.67
C GLY A 57 -3.90 4.13 -6.31
N ASN A 58 -3.48 2.91 -6.61
CA ASN A 58 -2.27 2.65 -7.39
C ASN A 58 -2.40 1.37 -8.21
N LEU A 59 -2.47 1.53 -9.53
CA LEU A 59 -2.32 0.50 -10.55
C LEU A 59 -2.09 1.21 -11.88
N GLY A 60 -0.96 0.99 -12.54
CA GLY A 60 -0.56 1.74 -13.73
C GLY A 60 -0.96 1.07 -15.05
N ARG A 61 -0.95 -0.26 -15.09
CA ARG A 61 -1.29 -1.05 -16.27
C ARG A 61 -1.74 -2.45 -15.88
N VAL A 62 -2.59 -3.03 -16.72
CA VAL A 62 -3.09 -4.40 -16.61
C VAL A 62 -2.94 -5.07 -17.97
N ASP A 63 -2.26 -6.21 -18.00
CA ASP A 63 -2.14 -7.04 -19.18
C ASP A 63 -3.02 -8.28 -19.04
N TYR A 64 -3.76 -8.57 -20.10
CA TYR A 64 -4.53 -9.80 -20.24
C TYR A 64 -3.58 -10.94 -20.63
N ILE A 65 -3.46 -11.96 -19.78
CA ILE A 65 -2.66 -13.15 -20.09
C ILE A 65 -3.57 -14.28 -20.56
N SER A 66 -4.63 -14.56 -19.80
CA SER A 66 -5.67 -15.53 -20.14
C SER A 66 -7.01 -15.18 -19.49
N GLU A 67 -8.05 -15.99 -19.69
CA GLU A 67 -9.35 -15.78 -19.03
C GLU A 67 -9.24 -15.76 -17.50
N PHE A 68 -8.20 -16.40 -16.95
CA PHE A 68 -8.01 -16.60 -15.52
C PHE A 68 -6.77 -15.89 -14.98
N GLU A 69 -6.03 -15.14 -15.79
CA GLU A 69 -4.72 -14.61 -15.39
C GLU A 69 -4.47 -13.21 -15.95
N PHE A 70 -4.03 -12.32 -15.05
CA PHE A 70 -3.78 -10.92 -15.36
C PHE A 70 -2.47 -10.46 -14.72
N ASP A 71 -1.61 -9.83 -15.52
CA ASP A 71 -0.39 -9.21 -15.03
C ASP A 71 -0.67 -7.74 -14.68
N LEU A 72 -0.35 -7.37 -13.45
CA LEU A 72 -0.58 -6.07 -12.86
C LEU A 72 0.74 -5.33 -12.69
N PHE A 73 0.81 -4.11 -13.22
CA PHE A 73 1.96 -3.25 -13.12
C PHE A 73 1.64 -2.06 -12.22
N ILE A 74 2.30 -2.02 -11.06
CA ILE A 74 2.15 -0.92 -10.11
C ILE A 74 3.06 0.25 -10.48
N ARG A 75 2.59 1.47 -10.24
CA ARG A 75 3.42 2.66 -10.47
C ARG A 75 4.47 2.78 -9.38
N PRO A 76 5.63 3.38 -9.68
CA PRO A 76 6.61 3.71 -8.66
C PRO A 76 6.08 4.80 -7.72
N ASP A 77 6.68 4.88 -6.54
CA ASP A 77 6.43 5.95 -5.59
C ASP A 77 6.73 7.33 -6.21
N THR A 78 5.87 8.32 -5.89
CA THR A 78 5.97 9.68 -6.45
C THR A 78 7.35 10.33 -6.22
N CYS A 79 7.98 10.03 -5.09
CA CYS A 79 9.30 10.58 -4.72
C CYS A 79 10.42 9.54 -4.82
N ASN A 80 10.15 8.33 -5.32
CA ASN A 80 11.17 7.30 -5.47
C ASN A 80 10.86 6.34 -6.65
N PRO A 81 11.46 6.57 -7.84
CA PRO A 81 11.17 5.78 -9.03
C PRO A 81 11.62 4.31 -8.92
N ARG A 82 12.42 3.97 -7.91
CA ARG A 82 12.95 2.61 -7.70
C ARG A 82 12.00 1.72 -6.92
N PHE A 83 11.13 2.27 -6.08
CA PHE A 83 10.26 1.48 -5.20
C PHE A 83 8.84 1.39 -5.75
N ARG A 84 8.34 0.16 -5.73
CA ARG A 84 7.01 -0.29 -6.15
C ARG A 84 6.55 -1.32 -5.14
N VAL A 85 5.72 -0.92 -4.18
CA VAL A 85 5.28 -1.80 -3.09
C VAL A 85 3.77 -1.76 -2.87
N TRP A 86 3.15 -0.59 -3.05
CA TRP A 86 1.74 -0.42 -2.79
C TRP A 86 0.90 -0.59 -4.04
N PHE A 87 -0.21 -1.32 -3.90
CA PHE A 87 -1.32 -1.32 -4.84
C PHE A 87 -2.62 -1.06 -4.10
N ASN A 88 -3.54 -0.41 -4.79
CA ASN A 88 -4.92 -0.25 -4.37
C ASN A 88 -5.75 -0.01 -5.61
N PHE A 89 -6.64 -0.95 -5.94
CA PHE A 89 -7.44 -0.89 -7.15
C PHE A 89 -8.78 -1.58 -6.92
N THR A 90 -9.72 -1.28 -7.80
CA THR A 90 -11.03 -1.90 -7.85
C THR A 90 -11.18 -2.72 -9.11
N VAL A 91 -12.02 -3.75 -9.02
CA VAL A 91 -12.44 -4.61 -10.12
C VAL A 91 -13.96 -4.68 -10.12
N GLU A 92 -14.57 -4.36 -11.25
CA GLU A 92 -16.01 -4.49 -11.49
C GLU A 92 -16.28 -5.26 -12.79
N ASN A 93 -17.56 -5.41 -13.13
CA ASN A 93 -18.01 -6.25 -14.26
C ASN A 93 -17.55 -7.71 -14.17
N VAL A 94 -17.47 -8.23 -12.95
CA VAL A 94 -17.11 -9.62 -12.66
C VAL A 94 -18.27 -10.57 -13.00
N ARG A 95 -17.95 -11.85 -13.22
CA ARG A 95 -18.94 -12.94 -13.33
C ARG A 95 -18.93 -13.78 -12.06
N GLU A 96 -20.07 -14.28 -11.62
CA GLU A 96 -20.17 -15.16 -10.46
C GLU A 96 -19.36 -16.43 -10.72
N THR A 97 -18.67 -16.94 -9.70
CA THR A 97 -17.78 -18.11 -9.77
C THR A 97 -16.54 -17.92 -10.66
N GLN A 98 -16.32 -16.74 -11.24
CA GLN A 98 -15.12 -16.45 -12.02
C GLN A 98 -13.90 -16.46 -11.10
N ARG A 99 -12.93 -17.31 -11.45
CA ARG A 99 -11.66 -17.43 -10.74
C ARG A 99 -10.57 -16.74 -11.52
N VAL A 100 -9.77 -15.93 -10.83
CA VAL A 100 -8.69 -15.17 -11.45
C VAL A 100 -7.44 -15.21 -10.58
N ILE A 101 -6.30 -15.10 -11.23
CA ILE A 101 -4.99 -14.94 -10.63
C ILE A 101 -4.50 -13.55 -11.04
N PHE A 102 -4.20 -12.73 -10.04
CA PHE A 102 -3.60 -11.43 -10.23
C PHE A 102 -2.11 -11.51 -9.90
N ASN A 103 -1.26 -11.26 -10.90
CA ASN A 103 0.20 -11.27 -10.76
C ASN A 103 0.72 -9.84 -10.66
N VAL A 104 1.18 -9.39 -9.50
CA VAL A 104 1.90 -8.12 -9.42
C VAL A 104 3.36 -8.36 -9.79
N VAL A 105 3.72 -8.04 -11.03
CA VAL A 105 4.97 -8.51 -11.67
C VAL A 105 6.18 -7.62 -11.44
N ASN A 106 5.97 -6.36 -11.04
CA ASN A 106 7.02 -5.35 -10.87
C ASN A 106 7.21 -4.93 -9.40
N PHE A 107 7.10 -5.88 -8.47
CA PHE A 107 7.19 -5.63 -7.03
C PHE A 107 8.65 -5.41 -6.58
N SER A 108 8.98 -4.22 -6.07
CA SER A 108 10.34 -3.82 -5.66
C SER A 108 10.66 -4.17 -4.20
N LYS A 109 10.37 -5.41 -3.80
CA LYS A 109 10.77 -5.97 -2.51
C LYS A 109 11.50 -7.27 -2.78
N THR A 110 12.58 -7.57 -2.05
CA THR A 110 13.32 -8.83 -2.21
C THR A 110 13.09 -9.78 -1.05
N LYS A 111 12.95 -9.22 0.16
CA LYS A 111 12.52 -9.88 1.39
C LYS A 111 11.14 -9.34 1.76
N SER A 112 10.09 -10.09 1.47
CA SER A 112 8.71 -9.69 1.76
C SER A 112 8.10 -10.60 2.80
N LEU A 113 7.35 -10.01 3.74
CA LEU A 113 6.51 -10.73 4.70
C LEU A 113 5.42 -11.58 4.03
N TYR A 114 5.19 -11.40 2.72
CA TYR A 114 4.37 -12.32 1.93
C TYR A 114 4.92 -13.76 1.91
N ARG A 115 6.21 -13.96 2.20
CA ARG A 115 6.77 -15.30 2.44
C ARG A 115 6.39 -15.87 3.81
N ASP A 116 6.08 -15.00 4.75
CA ASP A 116 5.85 -15.32 6.16
C ASP A 116 4.36 -15.14 6.54
N GLY A 117 3.45 -15.32 5.57
CA GLY A 117 2.01 -15.36 5.81
C GLY A 117 1.27 -14.02 5.76
N MET A 118 1.93 -12.92 5.40
CA MET A 118 1.21 -11.69 5.02
C MET A 118 0.31 -11.97 3.80
N SER A 119 -0.82 -11.30 3.70
CA SER A 119 -1.71 -11.38 2.54
C SER A 119 -2.36 -10.03 2.25
N PRO A 120 -2.69 -9.75 0.96
CA PRO A 120 -3.46 -8.57 0.59
C PRO A 120 -4.81 -8.55 1.29
N VAL A 121 -5.44 -7.39 1.33
CA VAL A 121 -6.80 -7.22 1.84
C VAL A 121 -7.77 -6.99 0.69
N VAL A 122 -8.99 -7.49 0.87
CA VAL A 122 -10.11 -7.31 -0.05
C VAL A 122 -11.33 -6.80 0.71
N LYS A 123 -12.16 -6.01 0.03
CA LYS A 123 -13.55 -5.73 0.42
C LYS A 123 -14.41 -5.66 -0.84
N SER A 124 -15.72 -5.67 -0.68
CA SER A 124 -16.65 -5.40 -1.78
C SER A 124 -17.71 -4.39 -1.37
N THR A 125 -18.52 -3.91 -2.32
CA THR A 125 -19.67 -3.03 -2.06
C THR A 125 -20.64 -3.64 -1.05
N SER A 126 -20.97 -4.93 -1.15
CA SER A 126 -21.82 -5.61 -0.18
C SER A 126 -21.11 -5.99 1.13
N ARG A 127 -19.77 -6.09 1.13
CA ARG A 127 -18.94 -6.40 2.31
C ARG A 127 -17.91 -5.29 2.53
N PRO A 128 -18.30 -4.16 3.16
CA PRO A 128 -17.46 -2.97 3.23
C PRO A 128 -16.27 -3.08 4.21
N LYS A 129 -16.25 -4.13 5.05
CA LYS A 129 -15.15 -4.39 5.99
C LYS A 129 -14.00 -5.08 5.26
N TRP A 130 -12.79 -4.53 5.37
CA TRP A 130 -11.57 -5.15 4.86
C TRP A 130 -11.30 -6.50 5.53
N GLN A 131 -10.98 -7.49 4.71
CA GLN A 131 -10.62 -8.84 5.13
C GLN A 131 -9.32 -9.26 4.45
N ARG A 132 -8.45 -9.97 5.17
CA ARG A 132 -7.24 -10.55 4.58
C ARG A 132 -7.61 -11.72 3.67
N LEU A 133 -6.98 -11.78 2.50
CA LEU A 133 -7.04 -12.97 1.67
C LEU A 133 -6.42 -14.16 2.41
N PRO A 134 -6.92 -15.39 2.20
CA PRO A 134 -6.28 -16.58 2.76
C PRO A 134 -4.83 -16.67 2.28
N ALA A 135 -3.86 -16.76 3.20
CA ALA A 135 -2.44 -16.81 2.85
C ALA A 135 -2.10 -17.96 1.89
N LYS A 136 -2.83 -19.08 1.95
CA LYS A 136 -2.70 -20.21 1.03
C LYS A 136 -3.00 -19.88 -0.45
N ASN A 137 -3.69 -18.78 -0.71
CA ASN A 137 -4.02 -18.29 -2.06
C ASN A 137 -3.06 -17.19 -2.53
N VAL A 138 -2.01 -16.89 -1.75
CA VAL A 138 -1.02 -15.84 -2.05
C VAL A 138 0.34 -16.48 -2.21
N TYR A 139 1.01 -16.15 -3.29
CA TYR A 139 2.31 -16.69 -3.65
C TYR A 139 3.29 -15.55 -3.88
N TYR A 140 4.52 -15.74 -3.44
CA TYR A 140 5.57 -14.75 -3.62
C TYR A 140 6.88 -15.42 -4.00
N TYR A 141 7.26 -15.29 -5.27
CA TYR A 141 8.33 -16.05 -5.89
C TYR A 141 9.11 -15.21 -6.87
N ARG A 142 10.29 -15.72 -7.27
CA ARG A 142 11.12 -15.09 -8.29
C ARG A 142 10.77 -15.71 -9.64
N CYS A 143 10.25 -14.92 -10.56
CA CYS A 143 9.82 -15.43 -11.86
C CYS A 143 10.91 -15.20 -12.92
N PRO A 144 11.46 -16.24 -13.56
CA PRO A 144 12.45 -16.09 -14.62
C PRO A 144 11.94 -15.23 -15.79
N ASP A 145 10.68 -15.43 -16.17
CA ASP A 145 10.06 -14.81 -17.36
C ASP A 145 9.82 -13.31 -17.18
N HIS A 146 9.64 -12.84 -15.94
CA HIS A 146 9.53 -11.40 -15.63
C HIS A 146 10.88 -10.78 -15.27
N ARG A 147 11.90 -10.96 -16.13
CA ARG A 147 13.26 -10.40 -15.93
C ARG A 147 13.89 -10.80 -14.58
N ARG A 148 13.55 -11.98 -14.04
CA ARG A 148 13.96 -12.45 -12.70
C ARG A 148 13.52 -11.54 -11.55
N ASN A 149 12.46 -10.75 -11.75
CA ASN A 149 11.83 -9.96 -10.70
C ASN A 149 11.03 -10.83 -9.74
N TYR A 150 10.72 -10.26 -8.58
CA TYR A 150 9.79 -10.87 -7.64
C TYR A 150 8.36 -10.58 -8.07
N VAL A 151 7.56 -11.64 -8.13
CA VAL A 151 6.14 -11.60 -8.44
C VAL A 151 5.36 -11.97 -7.19
N MET A 152 4.33 -11.18 -6.90
CA MET A 152 3.32 -11.52 -5.90
C MET A 152 2.04 -11.88 -6.65
N SER A 153 1.62 -13.14 -6.58
CA SER A 153 0.40 -13.63 -7.20
C SER A 153 -0.65 -13.91 -6.13
N PHE A 154 -1.90 -13.56 -6.38
CA PHE A 154 -2.99 -13.98 -5.51
C PHE A 154 -4.21 -14.44 -6.31
N ALA A 155 -4.76 -15.59 -5.90
CA ALA A 155 -5.94 -16.17 -6.51
C ALA A 155 -7.21 -15.66 -5.79
N PHE A 156 -8.21 -15.29 -6.58
CA PHE A 156 -9.50 -14.82 -6.09
C PHE A 156 -10.65 -15.45 -6.88
N CYS A 157 -11.76 -15.73 -6.19
CA CYS A 157 -13.01 -16.21 -6.80
C CYS A 157 -14.09 -15.18 -6.51
N PHE A 158 -14.64 -14.57 -7.56
CA PHE A 158 -15.77 -13.66 -7.44
C PHE A 158 -17.04 -14.44 -7.12
N ASP A 159 -17.88 -13.86 -6.27
CA ASP A 159 -19.08 -14.49 -5.73
C ASP A 159 -20.35 -13.65 -5.89
N ARG A 160 -20.25 -12.40 -6.36
CA ARG A 160 -21.39 -11.50 -6.63
C ARG A 160 -21.10 -10.62 -7.85
N GLU A 161 -21.97 -10.64 -8.85
CA GLU A 161 -21.75 -9.93 -10.13
C GLU A 161 -22.05 -8.43 -10.09
N GLU A 162 -22.84 -8.03 -9.11
CA GLU A 162 -23.23 -6.64 -8.84
C GLU A 162 -22.19 -5.92 -7.99
N ASP A 163 -21.26 -6.66 -7.39
CA ASP A 163 -20.27 -6.10 -6.48
C ASP A 163 -19.08 -5.49 -7.23
N VAL A 164 -18.59 -4.38 -6.69
CA VAL A 164 -17.26 -3.85 -6.98
C VAL A 164 -16.32 -4.33 -5.89
N TYR A 165 -15.26 -5.04 -6.28
CA TYR A 165 -14.25 -5.56 -5.36
C TYR A 165 -13.07 -4.60 -5.31
N GLN A 166 -12.59 -4.29 -4.12
CA GLN A 166 -11.39 -3.48 -3.93
C GLN A 166 -10.29 -4.32 -3.30
N PHE A 167 -9.12 -4.34 -3.92
CA PHE A 167 -7.93 -5.04 -3.45
C PHE A 167 -6.86 -4.03 -3.06
N SER A 168 -6.16 -4.29 -1.94
CA SER A 168 -5.06 -3.43 -1.51
C SER A 168 -3.94 -4.22 -0.83
N TYR A 169 -2.73 -3.67 -0.89
CA TYR A 169 -1.53 -4.23 -0.26
C TYR A 169 -1.71 -4.41 1.25
N CYS A 170 -2.32 -3.44 1.92
CA CYS A 170 -2.67 -3.48 3.34
C CYS A 170 -3.91 -2.60 3.57
N TYR A 171 -4.35 -2.42 4.81
CA TYR A 171 -5.51 -1.58 5.14
C TYR A 171 -5.28 -0.13 4.70
N PRO A 172 -6.03 0.40 3.72
CA PRO A 172 -5.90 1.78 3.29
C PRO A 172 -6.44 2.75 4.35
N TYR A 173 -5.69 3.82 4.61
CA TYR A 173 -6.09 4.95 5.45
C TYR A 173 -5.88 6.24 4.66
N THR A 174 -6.96 6.74 4.09
CA THR A 174 -6.96 7.91 3.21
C THR A 174 -6.70 9.21 3.98
N TYR A 175 -6.12 10.20 3.31
CA TYR A 175 -5.92 11.55 3.86
C TYR A 175 -7.24 12.19 4.26
N SER A 176 -8.29 12.07 3.43
CA SER A 176 -9.60 12.62 3.77
C SER A 176 -10.13 12.02 5.08
N ARG A 177 -9.95 10.71 5.28
CA ARG A 177 -10.30 10.03 6.53
C ARG A 177 -9.50 10.56 7.71
N LEU A 178 -8.19 10.77 7.56
CA LEU A 178 -7.36 11.40 8.58
C LEU A 178 -7.91 12.78 8.96
N GLN A 179 -8.13 13.64 7.97
CA GLN A 179 -8.57 15.02 8.20
C GLN A 179 -9.95 15.07 8.87
N HIS A 180 -10.90 14.23 8.44
CA HIS A 180 -12.20 14.12 9.10
C HIS A 180 -12.09 13.64 10.55
N TYR A 181 -11.22 12.66 10.81
CA TYR A 181 -10.98 12.16 12.16
C TYR A 181 -10.39 13.26 13.06
N LEU A 182 -9.36 13.96 12.60
CA LEU A 182 -8.75 15.07 13.35
C LEU A 182 -9.73 16.22 13.58
N ALA A 183 -10.54 16.58 12.59
CA ALA A 183 -11.60 17.57 12.76
C ALA A 183 -12.69 17.12 13.74
N SER A 184 -12.96 15.81 13.83
CA SER A 184 -13.85 15.27 14.84
C SER A 184 -13.28 15.39 16.25
N LEU A 185 -11.97 15.17 16.42
CA LEU A 185 -11.32 15.35 17.72
C LEU A 185 -11.30 16.82 18.16
N GLU A 186 -11.00 17.73 17.24
CA GLU A 186 -11.00 19.18 17.48
C GLU A 186 -12.39 19.67 17.94
N ARG A 187 -13.47 19.18 17.30
CA ARG A 187 -14.85 19.49 17.72
C ARG A 187 -15.22 19.01 19.12
N ARG A 188 -14.53 17.99 19.67
CA ARG A 188 -14.75 17.54 21.05
C ARG A 188 -14.20 18.53 22.08
N ASN A 189 -13.40 19.52 21.66
CA ASN A 189 -12.83 20.58 22.50
C ASN A 189 -12.16 20.03 23.78
N LEU A 190 -11.34 19.00 23.61
CA LEU A 190 -10.64 18.34 24.71
C LEU A 190 -9.55 19.28 25.24
N SER A 191 -9.60 19.63 26.53
CA SER A 191 -8.69 20.61 27.15
C SER A 191 -7.21 20.22 27.13
N TYR A 192 -6.92 18.95 26.87
CA TYR A 192 -5.59 18.37 26.83
C TYR A 192 -5.08 18.11 25.41
N LEU A 193 -5.88 18.42 24.37
CA LEU A 193 -5.52 18.19 22.97
C LEU A 193 -5.50 19.51 22.20
N GLN A 194 -4.37 19.82 21.58
CA GLN A 194 -4.22 20.94 20.66
C GLN A 194 -3.80 20.40 19.29
N ARG A 195 -4.48 20.89 18.24
CA ARG A 195 -4.18 20.57 16.85
C ARG A 195 -3.64 21.81 16.14
N GLU A 196 -2.44 21.70 15.59
CA GLU A 196 -1.78 22.79 14.89
C GLU A 196 -1.39 22.36 13.47
N GLN A 197 -1.19 23.33 12.59
CA GLN A 197 -0.58 23.08 11.29
C GLN A 197 0.92 23.30 11.40
N LEU A 198 1.70 22.21 11.31
CA LEU A 198 3.15 22.28 11.29
C LEU A 198 3.67 22.90 9.99
N GLY A 199 3.00 22.62 8.88
CA GLY A 199 3.39 23.11 7.56
C GLY A 199 2.58 22.46 6.45
N LEU A 200 3.09 22.57 5.22
CA LEU A 200 2.52 21.97 4.03
C LEU A 200 3.51 21.00 3.40
N SER A 201 3.00 19.87 2.89
CA SER A 201 3.76 18.97 2.03
C SER A 201 4.03 19.60 0.65
N VAL A 202 4.91 18.97 -0.14
CA VAL A 202 5.20 19.38 -1.53
C VAL A 202 3.93 19.51 -2.38
N GLN A 203 2.94 18.64 -2.14
CA GLN A 203 1.64 18.66 -2.82
C GLN A 203 0.59 19.54 -2.10
N GLN A 204 1.04 20.51 -1.29
CA GLN A 204 0.19 21.49 -0.61
C GLN A 204 -0.86 20.88 0.34
N ARG A 205 -0.60 19.68 0.88
CA ARG A 205 -1.44 19.10 1.95
C ARG A 205 -0.98 19.53 3.33
N ARG A 206 -1.94 19.83 4.20
CA ARG A 206 -1.74 20.16 5.62
C ARG A 206 -1.01 19.03 6.35
N LEU A 207 0.10 19.38 7.00
CA LEU A 207 0.80 18.54 7.96
C LEU A 207 0.32 18.94 9.36
N ASP A 208 -0.35 18.02 10.04
CA ASP A 208 -0.91 18.26 11.37
C ASP A 208 0.09 17.87 12.48
N LEU A 209 0.17 18.73 13.50
CA LEU A 209 0.82 18.45 14.78
C LEU A 209 -0.27 18.32 15.83
N LEU A 210 -0.28 17.19 16.53
CA LEU A 210 -1.14 17.00 17.70
C LEU A 210 -0.28 17.04 18.96
N THR A 211 -0.62 17.98 19.83
CA THR A 211 -0.04 18.12 21.16
C THR A 211 -1.04 17.59 22.18
N ILE A 212 -0.64 16.55 22.90
CA ILE A 212 -1.42 16.00 24.01
C ILE A 212 -0.67 16.31 25.30
N THR A 213 -1.24 17.18 26.14
CA THR A 213 -0.59 17.64 27.38
C THR A 213 -1.61 17.86 28.49
N ASN A 214 -1.18 17.69 29.74
CA ASN A 214 -1.98 18.06 30.90
C ASN A 214 -1.65 19.52 31.29
N PRO A 215 -2.58 20.47 31.15
CA PRO A 215 -2.32 21.88 31.45
C PRO A 215 -1.94 22.16 32.91
N GLY A 216 -2.17 21.22 33.83
CA GLY A 216 -1.79 21.34 35.24
C GLY A 216 -0.39 20.85 35.60
N CYS A 217 0.40 20.30 34.65
CA CYS A 217 1.71 19.71 34.96
C CYS A 217 2.87 20.69 34.68
N PRO A 218 3.63 21.14 35.70
CA PRO A 218 4.74 22.08 35.53
C PRO A 218 6.02 21.43 34.95
N VAL A 219 6.11 20.10 34.92
CA VAL A 219 7.27 19.35 34.42
C VAL A 219 6.95 18.78 33.05
N MET A 220 7.52 19.36 32.00
CA MET A 220 7.32 18.89 30.63
C MET A 220 8.47 17.99 30.17
N SER A 221 8.25 16.68 30.19
CA SER A 221 9.01 15.76 29.32
C SER A 221 8.29 15.66 27.98
N HIS A 222 8.99 15.81 26.87
CA HIS A 222 8.41 15.77 25.52
C HIS A 222 8.75 14.42 24.86
N CYS A 223 7.75 13.72 24.34
CA CYS A 223 7.93 12.53 23.52
C CYS A 223 7.34 12.79 22.15
N ILE A 224 8.19 12.87 21.12
CA ILE A 224 7.75 13.06 19.74
C ILE A 224 7.58 11.69 19.08
N TYR A 225 6.38 11.37 18.61
CA TYR A 225 6.14 10.20 17.76
C TYR A 225 5.93 10.66 16.33
N GLY A 226 6.66 10.08 15.37
CA GLY A 226 6.37 10.26 13.95
C GLY A 226 5.60 9.06 13.42
N GLY A 227 4.37 9.25 12.95
CA GLY A 227 3.64 8.26 12.17
C GLY A 227 3.71 8.62 10.68
N CYS A 228 4.35 7.79 9.86
CA CYS A 228 4.21 7.88 8.41
C CYS A 228 3.08 6.93 7.99
N TYR A 229 2.03 7.46 7.37
CA TYR A 229 1.22 6.61 6.49
C TYR A 229 1.87 6.65 5.11
N GLU A 230 2.32 5.50 4.59
CA GLU A 230 2.95 5.38 3.26
C GLU A 230 1.96 4.83 2.20
N PRO A 231 1.04 5.65 1.65
CA PRO A 231 0.53 5.43 0.32
C PRO A 231 1.45 6.14 -0.70
N PRO A 232 1.77 5.49 -1.84
CA PRO A 232 2.78 5.91 -2.83
C PRO A 232 2.40 7.21 -3.55
N THR A 233 1.15 7.64 -3.43
CA THR A 233 0.66 8.90 -3.97
C THR A 233 0.91 10.08 -3.05
N SER A 234 1.23 9.87 -1.76
CA SER A 234 1.44 10.94 -0.79
C SER A 234 2.14 10.42 0.47
N ARG A 235 3.46 10.57 0.60
CA ARG A 235 4.10 10.42 1.92
C ARG A 235 3.55 11.51 2.83
N GLN A 236 2.92 11.13 3.94
CA GLN A 236 2.43 12.06 4.95
C GLN A 236 3.05 11.70 6.29
N LEU A 237 3.73 12.69 6.88
CA LEU A 237 4.28 12.63 8.21
C LEU A 237 3.22 13.20 9.16
N LEU A 238 2.72 12.39 10.09
CA LEU A 238 1.98 12.86 11.24
C LEU A 238 2.97 12.91 12.42
N CYS A 239 3.24 14.10 12.95
CA CYS A 239 4.04 14.24 14.16
C CYS A 239 3.09 14.35 15.35
N PHE A 240 3.24 13.45 16.31
CA PHE A 240 2.68 13.53 17.64
C PHE A 240 3.73 14.12 18.57
N ASN A 241 3.32 14.97 19.48
CA ASN A 241 4.08 15.28 20.68
C ASN A 241 3.21 14.90 21.88
N MET A 242 3.61 13.86 22.61
CA MET A 242 3.00 13.51 23.89
C MET A 242 3.92 14.00 25.00
N SER A 243 3.37 14.79 25.91
CA SER A 243 4.04 15.11 27.17
C SER A 243 3.44 14.27 28.28
N ASN A 244 4.29 13.60 29.07
CA ASN A 244 3.94 12.53 30.02
C ASN A 244 2.63 12.75 30.80
N ILE A 245 1.73 11.75 30.73
CA ILE A 245 0.66 11.49 31.72
C ILE A 245 1.24 10.41 32.65
N THR A 246 1.91 10.80 33.74
CA THR A 246 2.44 9.84 34.72
C THR A 246 1.58 9.83 35.97
N ASP A 247 0.96 8.68 36.30
CA ASP A 247 0.59 8.35 37.67
C ASP A 247 1.03 6.92 38.05
N THR A 248 2.23 6.84 38.62
CA THR A 248 2.91 5.70 39.26
C THR A 248 2.24 4.30 39.24
N GLY A 249 2.81 3.36 38.47
CA GLY A 249 2.49 1.92 38.57
C GLY A 249 3.03 1.07 37.42
N THR A 250 4.20 0.46 37.58
CA THR A 250 4.91 -0.35 36.57
C THR A 250 4.44 -1.81 36.51
N ARG A 251 4.06 -2.30 35.32
CA ARG A 251 4.15 -3.72 34.94
C ARG A 251 4.59 -3.84 33.47
N ASN A 252 5.69 -4.57 33.24
CA ASN A 252 6.24 -4.82 31.91
C ASN A 252 5.43 -5.90 31.19
N VAL A 253 5.08 -5.67 29.92
CA VAL A 253 4.61 -6.72 28.99
C VAL A 253 5.54 -6.72 27.78
N TYR A 254 6.26 -7.83 27.58
CA TYR A 254 7.03 -8.08 26.37
C TYR A 254 6.20 -8.92 25.40
N SER A 255 6.11 -8.54 24.12
CA SER A 255 5.74 -9.47 23.06
C SER A 255 6.64 -9.33 21.83
N SER A 256 7.10 -10.47 21.34
CA SER A 256 8.03 -10.66 20.23
C SER A 256 7.42 -10.29 18.88
N GLY A 257 8.04 -9.33 18.17
CA GLY A 257 7.83 -9.13 16.73
C GLY A 257 7.60 -7.68 16.31
N ASN A 258 8.66 -7.04 15.80
CA ASN A 258 8.75 -5.74 15.13
C ASN A 258 8.57 -4.46 15.96
N LEU A 259 9.70 -3.73 16.07
CA LEU A 259 9.97 -2.41 16.69
C LEU A 259 9.80 -2.34 18.22
N PRO A 260 10.82 -1.84 18.97
CA PRO A 260 10.73 -1.71 20.41
C PRO A 260 9.78 -0.57 20.75
N VAL A 261 8.56 -0.91 21.19
CA VAL A 261 7.69 0.02 21.89
C VAL A 261 8.06 -0.06 23.38
N LEU A 262 8.85 0.91 23.84
CA LEU A 262 9.08 1.09 25.28
C LEU A 262 7.83 1.77 25.86
N CYS A 263 6.85 0.98 26.29
CA CYS A 263 5.73 1.47 27.09
C CYS A 263 6.13 1.46 28.57
N THR A 264 6.53 2.61 29.09
CA THR A 264 6.58 2.85 30.54
C THR A 264 5.64 4.00 30.87
N ALA A 265 4.34 3.73 30.87
CA ALA A 265 3.35 4.61 31.49
C ALA A 265 2.15 3.77 31.96
N PRO A 266 1.59 4.05 33.14
CA PRO A 266 0.32 3.46 33.56
C PRO A 266 -0.80 3.92 32.60
N LEU A 267 -1.67 2.98 32.26
CA LEU A 267 -2.67 3.07 31.20
C LEU A 267 -3.52 4.36 31.30
N PRO A 268 -3.59 5.19 30.24
CA PRO A 268 -4.56 6.27 30.16
C PRO A 268 -5.98 5.70 29.94
N SER A 269 -7.02 6.51 30.19
CA SER A 269 -8.43 6.18 29.95
C SER A 269 -8.64 5.43 28.64
N ALA A 270 -9.59 4.48 28.59
CA ALA A 270 -9.88 3.59 27.46
C ALA A 270 -9.82 4.26 26.07
N GLU A 271 -10.20 5.54 25.96
CA GLU A 271 -10.15 6.33 24.72
C GLU A 271 -8.74 6.57 24.15
N VAL A 272 -7.71 6.65 24.99
CA VAL A 272 -6.31 6.82 24.55
C VAL A 272 -5.71 5.48 24.14
N CYS A 273 -6.12 4.38 24.78
CA CYS A 273 -5.79 3.02 24.34
C CYS A 273 -6.42 2.70 22.98
N ASP A 274 -7.69 3.07 22.76
CA ASP A 274 -8.35 2.92 21.45
C ASP A 274 -7.65 3.76 20.37
N PHE A 275 -7.15 4.94 20.74
CA PHE A 275 -6.40 5.81 19.83
C PHE A 275 -5.06 5.21 19.41
N VAL A 276 -4.25 4.72 20.36
CA VAL A 276 -2.96 4.07 20.09
C VAL A 276 -3.17 2.74 19.34
N SER A 277 -4.19 1.96 19.71
CA SER A 277 -4.59 0.70 19.03
C SER A 277 -4.94 0.94 17.55
N THR A 278 -5.75 1.98 17.29
CA THR A 278 -6.20 2.33 15.93
C THR A 278 -5.07 2.88 15.06
N PHE A 279 -4.07 3.57 15.63
CA PHE A 279 -3.01 4.23 14.88
C PHE A 279 -1.71 3.41 14.74
N VAL A 280 -1.37 2.58 15.73
CA VAL A 280 -0.18 1.71 15.71
C VAL A 280 -0.49 0.33 15.11
N GLY A 281 -1.76 0.00 14.88
CA GLY A 281 -2.17 -1.32 14.39
C GLY A 281 -2.02 -2.41 15.47
N LEU A 282 -1.89 -2.02 16.73
CA LEU A 282 -1.97 -2.91 17.88
C LEU A 282 -3.44 -3.23 18.11
N GLN A 283 -3.98 -4.28 17.49
CA GLN A 283 -5.19 -4.89 18.04
C GLN A 283 -4.82 -5.45 19.43
N CYS A 284 -5.56 -5.03 20.46
CA CYS A 284 -5.58 -5.75 21.73
C CYS A 284 -6.10 -7.18 21.54
#